data_AF-A0A6P2L4G1-F1
#
_entry.id   AF-A0A6P2L4G1-F1
#
_cell.length_a   1.000
_cell.length_b   1.000
_cell.length_c   1.000
_cell.angle_alpha   90.00
_cell.angle_beta   90.00
_cell.angle_gamma   90.00
#
_symmetry.space_group_name_H-M   'P 1'
#
loop_
_entity.id
_entity.type
_entity.pdbx_description
1 polymer ?
#
loop_
_entity_poly.entity_id
_entity_poly.type
_entity_poly.pdbx_seq_one_letter_code
_entity_poly.pdbx_strand_id
1 'polypeptide(L)'
;MSRFVALPFARRLASIVSIAAVACTALGGTASADPLRTASDLAGASLVPLGVLPHSPENGSLDPFCTQYRAKTTTTAGREVATRGWIVTSEAPLGRYTVVTFASGFGAGTSAICFARHANLGVFDGTTLVALGYTARKVGWQLGTADRLESGALLIWGGDGPAPPVGELHEENGGLRLTRVAAESTYCQGRAVVPNVYGKPLDTARRILIAHGWQPLRPREKPDPADGAATLARHGIIEAEACSGTGMGYCALRYRSTAGVLGVTTAGGEPDKPAENTVIDYQVACRKP
;
A
#
# COMPACT_ATOMS: atom_id res chain seq x y z
N MET A 1 -64.81 53.84 65.15
CA MET A 1 -66.19 53.34 65.31
C MET A 1 -66.26 51.93 64.74
N SER A 2 -66.77 51.00 65.55
CA SER A 2 -67.20 49.62 65.25
C SER A 2 -66.18 48.61 64.69
N ARG A 3 -66.12 47.34 65.10
CA ARG A 3 -66.43 46.58 66.34
C ARG A 3 -66.24 45.10 65.96
N PHE A 4 -65.52 44.33 66.80
CA PHE A 4 -65.60 42.87 67.05
C PHE A 4 -65.40 41.90 65.84
N VAL A 5 -64.91 40.65 65.94
CA VAL A 5 -65.09 39.55 66.91
C VAL A 5 -63.92 38.53 66.81
N ALA A 6 -63.48 38.07 67.98
CA ALA A 6 -62.94 36.77 68.44
C ALA A 6 -62.07 35.78 67.60
N LEU A 7 -60.99 35.38 68.28
CA LEU A 7 -60.28 34.06 68.39
C LEU A 7 -61.22 32.82 68.36
N PRO A 8 -60.76 31.54 68.20
CA PRO A 8 -59.52 30.96 68.76
C PRO A 8 -58.84 29.76 68.03
N PHE A 9 -57.69 29.36 68.59
CA PHE A 9 -57.10 28.01 68.72
C PHE A 9 -57.55 26.86 67.78
N ALA A 10 -56.59 26.22 67.11
CA ALA A 10 -56.38 24.77 67.24
C ALA A 10 -55.00 24.31 66.70
N ARG A 11 -54.37 23.48 67.53
CA ARG A 11 -53.16 22.68 67.26
C ARG A 11 -53.40 21.68 66.11
N ARG A 12 -52.36 21.35 65.33
CA ARG A 12 -51.67 20.03 65.36
C ARG A 12 -50.83 19.77 64.09
N LEU A 13 -49.62 19.26 64.37
CA LEU A 13 -48.92 18.15 63.72
C LEU A 13 -48.40 18.32 62.28
N ALA A 14 -47.07 18.42 62.26
CA ALA A 14 -46.12 17.89 61.29
C ALA A 14 -46.67 16.98 60.18
N SER A 15 -46.30 17.29 58.95
CA SER A 15 -46.11 16.29 57.90
C SER A 15 -44.85 16.66 57.12
N ILE A 16 -43.84 15.80 57.31
CA ILE A 16 -42.56 15.78 56.63
C ILE A 16 -42.85 15.53 55.16
N VAL A 17 -42.55 16.49 54.29
CA VAL A 17 -42.56 16.28 52.83
C VAL A 17 -41.15 15.91 52.41
N SER A 18 -40.98 14.63 52.12
CA SER A 18 -39.76 14.03 51.58
C SER A 18 -39.37 14.67 50.25
N ILE A 19 -38.16 15.23 50.18
CA ILE A 19 -37.52 15.65 48.94
C ILE A 19 -37.09 14.39 48.19
N ALA A 20 -37.82 14.01 47.14
CA ALA A 20 -37.39 12.98 46.21
C ALA A 20 -36.33 13.58 45.27
N ALA A 21 -35.05 13.35 45.58
CA ALA A 21 -33.96 13.58 44.65
C ALA A 21 -34.02 12.54 43.53
N VAL A 22 -34.51 12.94 42.35
CA VAL A 22 -34.40 12.14 41.13
C VAL A 22 -32.94 12.18 40.70
N ALA A 23 -32.18 11.16 41.07
CA ALA A 23 -30.88 10.89 40.49
C ALA A 23 -31.09 10.39 39.06
N CYS A 24 -31.05 11.31 38.09
CA CYS A 24 -30.88 10.97 36.68
C CYS A 24 -29.47 10.37 36.51
N THR A 25 -29.36 9.06 36.67
CA THR A 25 -28.21 8.30 36.17
C THR A 25 -28.26 8.36 34.65
N ALA A 26 -27.52 9.31 34.08
CA ALA A 26 -27.15 9.25 32.68
C ALA A 26 -26.34 7.97 32.48
N LEU A 27 -27.00 6.92 32.00
CA LEU A 27 -26.35 5.79 31.32
C LEU A 27 -25.76 6.36 30.02
N GLY A 28 -24.66 7.09 30.15
CA GLY A 28 -23.78 7.36 29.04
C GLY A 28 -23.23 6.02 28.60
N GLY A 29 -23.91 5.37 27.65
CA GLY A 29 -23.34 4.27 26.91
C GLY A 29 -22.05 4.79 26.31
N THR A 30 -20.92 4.33 26.83
CA THR A 30 -19.66 4.37 26.10
C THR A 30 -19.95 3.61 24.80
N ALA A 31 -20.19 4.35 23.71
CA ALA A 31 -20.18 3.78 22.38
C ALA A 31 -18.78 3.15 22.24
N SER A 32 -18.69 1.85 22.50
CA SER A 32 -17.51 1.08 22.16
C SER A 32 -17.43 1.21 20.65
N ALA A 33 -16.50 2.04 20.16
CA ALA A 33 -16.24 2.10 18.73
C ALA A 33 -15.96 0.66 18.31
N ASP A 34 -16.76 0.15 17.36
CA ASP A 34 -16.53 -1.19 16.83
C ASP A 34 -15.06 -1.29 16.41
N PRO A 35 -14.36 -2.36 16.80
CA PRO A 35 -12.96 -2.52 16.43
C PRO A 35 -12.85 -2.45 14.92
N LEU A 36 -11.86 -1.67 14.44
CA LEU A 36 -11.62 -1.48 13.01
C LEU A 36 -11.58 -2.84 12.31
N ARG A 37 -12.49 -3.04 11.35
CA ARG A 37 -12.55 -4.31 10.61
C ARG A 37 -11.34 -4.38 9.70
N THR A 38 -10.54 -5.43 9.85
CA THR A 38 -9.40 -5.69 8.97
C THR A 38 -9.51 -7.08 8.35
N ALA A 39 -9.03 -7.23 7.12
CA ALA A 39 -8.97 -8.53 6.44
C ALA A 39 -7.84 -8.57 5.41
N SER A 40 -7.41 -9.79 5.07
CA SER A 40 -6.43 -10.05 4.00
C SER A 40 -6.88 -11.25 3.17
N ASP A 41 -6.89 -11.08 1.85
CA ASP A 41 -7.09 -12.14 0.85
C ASP A 41 -5.76 -12.69 0.31
N LEU A 42 -4.63 -12.12 0.76
CA LEU A 42 -3.32 -12.54 0.32
C LEU A 42 -2.85 -13.76 1.09
N ALA A 43 -2.61 -14.85 0.38
CA ALA A 43 -2.07 -16.07 0.96
C ALA A 43 -0.71 -15.77 1.64
N GLY A 44 -0.64 -15.98 2.95
CA GLY A 44 0.59 -15.75 3.72
C GLY A 44 0.76 -14.35 4.31
N ALA A 45 -0.14 -13.40 4.02
CA ALA A 45 -0.14 -12.10 4.65
C ALA A 45 -1.41 -11.88 5.49
N SER A 46 -1.25 -11.18 6.59
CA SER A 46 -2.31 -10.80 7.50
C SER A 46 -2.41 -9.29 7.58
N LEU A 47 -3.64 -8.79 7.79
CA LEU A 47 -3.91 -7.41 8.19
C LEU A 47 -4.77 -7.47 9.46
N VAL A 48 -4.22 -7.02 10.59
CA VAL A 48 -4.84 -7.16 11.90
C VAL A 48 -5.03 -5.79 12.57
N PRO A 49 -6.07 -5.59 13.40
CA PRO A 49 -6.17 -4.39 14.20
C PRO A 49 -5.06 -4.40 15.26
N LEU A 50 -4.30 -3.32 15.36
CA LEU A 50 -3.21 -3.20 16.33
C LEU A 50 -3.02 -1.73 16.74
N GLY A 51 -3.10 -1.45 18.04
CA GLY A 51 -2.99 -0.09 18.58
C GLY A 51 -1.56 0.41 18.83
N VAL A 52 -0.58 -0.51 18.90
CA VAL A 52 0.80 -0.20 19.30
C VAL A 52 1.77 -0.95 18.41
N LEU A 53 2.66 -0.19 17.75
CA LEU A 53 3.75 -0.75 16.95
C LEU A 53 4.86 -1.30 17.86
N PRO A 54 5.21 -2.60 17.85
CA PRO A 54 6.37 -3.08 18.60
C PRO A 54 7.67 -2.41 18.14
N HIS A 55 8.69 -2.41 18.99
CA HIS A 55 10.03 -1.99 18.59
C HIS A 55 10.59 -2.90 17.49
N SER A 56 11.37 -2.30 16.59
CA SER A 56 12.06 -3.04 15.54
C SER A 56 13.01 -4.09 16.16
N PRO A 57 12.94 -5.36 15.72
CA PRO A 57 13.81 -6.41 16.24
C PRO A 57 15.29 -6.18 15.90
N GLU A 58 15.58 -5.33 14.90
CA GLU A 58 16.94 -5.04 14.45
C GLU A 58 17.34 -3.57 14.63
N ASN A 59 16.46 -2.75 15.21
CA ASN A 59 16.68 -1.32 15.48
C ASN A 59 17.27 -0.53 14.30
N GLY A 60 16.83 -0.84 13.08
CA GLY A 60 17.22 -0.13 11.87
C GLY A 60 18.62 -0.50 11.37
N SER A 61 19.04 -1.75 11.59
CA SER A 61 20.35 -2.22 11.15
C SER A 61 20.53 -2.12 9.63
N LEU A 62 21.63 -1.52 9.20
CA LEU A 62 22.02 -1.42 7.80
C LEU A 62 23.28 -2.24 7.58
N ASP A 63 23.27 -3.10 6.56
CA ASP A 63 24.50 -3.62 5.98
C ASP A 63 25.41 -2.46 5.52
N PRO A 64 26.75 -2.57 5.63
CA PRO A 64 27.69 -1.56 5.13
C PRO A 64 27.41 -1.10 3.69
N PHE A 65 27.00 -2.02 2.82
CA PHE A 65 26.60 -1.74 1.44
C PHE A 65 25.41 -0.77 1.35
N CYS A 66 24.49 -0.84 2.32
CA CYS A 66 23.26 -0.08 2.38
C CYS A 66 23.35 1.22 3.18
N THR A 67 24.55 1.63 3.60
CA THR A 67 24.76 2.85 4.38
C THR A 67 24.36 4.13 3.66
N GLN A 68 24.22 4.10 2.33
CA GLN A 68 23.69 5.22 1.54
C GLN A 68 22.17 5.25 1.44
N TYR A 69 21.47 4.24 1.97
CA TYR A 69 20.03 4.28 2.07
C TYR A 69 19.59 5.46 2.95
N ARG A 70 18.62 6.23 2.48
CA ARG A 70 18.08 7.39 3.18
C ARG A 70 16.57 7.22 3.28
N ALA A 71 16.12 6.78 4.46
CA ALA A 71 14.70 6.81 4.77
C ALA A 71 14.20 8.25 4.71
N LYS A 72 13.09 8.47 4.01
CA LYS A 72 12.39 9.76 4.01
C LYS A 72 11.20 9.62 4.93
N THR A 73 11.26 10.29 6.08
CA THR A 73 10.17 10.35 7.06
C THR A 73 9.55 11.73 7.03
N THR A 74 8.49 11.88 6.25
CA THR A 74 7.83 13.18 6.03
C THR A 74 6.61 13.35 6.94
N THR A 75 5.86 12.28 7.19
CA THR A 75 4.62 12.34 7.96
C THR A 75 4.86 12.17 9.47
N THR A 76 3.87 12.56 10.28
CA THR A 76 3.88 12.27 11.73
C THR A 76 3.88 10.76 11.99
N ALA A 77 3.10 9.99 11.23
CA ALA A 77 3.06 8.53 11.32
C ALA A 77 4.43 7.90 11.03
N GLY A 78 5.13 8.34 9.98
CA GLY A 78 6.48 7.85 9.67
C GLY A 78 7.50 8.19 10.74
N ARG A 79 7.36 9.35 11.40
CA ARG A 79 8.19 9.67 12.57
C ARG A 79 7.91 8.72 13.75
N GLU A 80 6.64 8.39 14.02
CA GLU A 80 6.29 7.39 15.05
C GLU A 80 6.85 6.00 14.74
N VAL A 81 6.87 5.61 13.46
CA VAL A 81 7.51 4.36 13.03
C VAL A 81 9.02 4.40 13.30
N ALA A 82 9.67 5.52 12.97
CA ALA A 82 11.11 5.70 13.17
C ALA A 82 11.51 5.75 14.66
N THR A 83 10.71 6.35 15.55
CA THR A 83 10.99 6.36 17.00
C THR A 83 10.99 4.96 17.62
N ARG A 84 10.33 4.00 16.96
CA ARG A 84 10.34 2.57 17.34
C ARG A 84 11.51 1.79 16.73
N GLY A 85 12.46 2.47 16.07
CA GLY A 85 13.66 1.85 15.50
C GLY A 85 13.44 1.17 14.16
N TRP A 86 12.32 1.45 13.48
CA TRP A 86 12.06 0.94 12.13
C TRP A 86 12.55 1.91 11.07
N ILE A 87 12.93 1.38 9.90
CA ILE A 87 13.31 2.18 8.74
C ILE A 87 12.09 2.34 7.85
N VAL A 88 11.59 3.57 7.71
CA VAL A 88 10.48 3.87 6.79
C VAL A 88 10.92 3.69 5.34
N THR A 89 10.14 2.94 4.57
CA THR A 89 10.38 2.63 3.16
C THR A 89 9.44 3.39 2.22
N SER A 90 8.20 3.63 2.62
CA SER A 90 7.27 4.53 1.91
C SER A 90 6.19 5.07 2.84
N GLU A 91 5.58 6.17 2.43
CA GLU A 91 4.44 6.80 3.09
C GLU A 91 3.40 7.17 2.03
N ALA A 92 2.15 6.74 2.20
CA ALA A 92 1.08 7.00 1.25
C ALA A 92 -0.26 7.26 1.98
N PRO A 93 -1.05 8.27 1.57
CA PRO A 93 -2.37 8.48 2.16
C PRO A 93 -3.38 7.47 1.61
N LEU A 94 -4.28 6.97 2.47
CA LEU A 94 -5.42 6.11 2.13
C LEU A 94 -6.67 6.65 2.86
N GLY A 95 -7.52 7.38 2.15
CA GLY A 95 -8.65 8.08 2.76
C GLY A 95 -8.18 9.00 3.88
N ARG A 96 -8.69 8.78 5.10
CA ARG A 96 -8.26 9.51 6.31
C ARG A 96 -6.94 9.04 6.92
N TYR A 97 -6.47 7.86 6.50
CA TYR A 97 -5.31 7.21 7.09
C TYR A 97 -4.01 7.57 6.37
N THR A 98 -2.91 7.43 7.10
CA THR A 98 -1.56 7.37 6.53
C THR A 98 -1.05 5.95 6.61
N VAL A 99 -0.69 5.37 5.47
CA VAL A 99 -0.05 4.06 5.40
C VAL A 99 1.45 4.28 5.35
N VAL A 100 2.16 3.62 6.25
CA VAL A 100 3.62 3.66 6.33
C VAL A 100 4.13 2.25 6.15
N THR A 101 4.96 2.01 5.14
CA THR A 101 5.68 0.75 5.00
C THR A 101 7.06 0.89 5.62
N PHE A 102 7.56 -0.16 6.25
CA PHE A 102 8.79 -0.09 7.02
C PHE A 102 9.46 -1.45 7.17
N ALA A 103 10.78 -1.43 7.36
CA ALA A 103 11.63 -2.61 7.51
C ALA A 103 12.46 -2.53 8.79
N SER A 104 12.81 -3.68 9.37
CA SER A 104 13.64 -3.71 10.58
C SER A 104 15.10 -3.39 10.29
N GLY A 105 15.54 -3.68 9.06
CA GLY A 105 16.90 -3.46 8.58
C GLY A 105 17.04 -3.74 7.08
N PHE A 106 18.25 -3.60 6.55
CA PHE A 106 18.59 -3.87 5.15
C PHE A 106 19.82 -4.74 4.99
N GLY A 107 19.78 -5.66 4.02
CA GLY A 107 20.87 -6.55 3.63
C GLY A 107 21.41 -6.21 2.24
N ALA A 108 22.67 -6.54 2.00
CA ALA A 108 23.29 -6.34 0.69
C ALA A 108 22.66 -7.23 -0.39
N GLY A 109 22.51 -6.65 -1.58
CA GLY A 109 22.15 -7.33 -2.81
C GLY A 109 23.15 -7.04 -3.92
N THR A 110 22.89 -7.58 -5.11
CA THR A 110 23.64 -7.23 -6.33
C THR A 110 23.11 -5.92 -6.92
N SER A 111 23.87 -5.29 -7.83
CA SER A 111 23.39 -4.16 -8.64
C SER A 111 22.79 -2.99 -7.84
N ALA A 112 23.44 -2.61 -6.72
CA ALA A 112 23.00 -1.52 -5.83
C ALA A 112 21.64 -1.77 -5.12
N ILE A 113 21.19 -3.02 -5.03
CA ILE A 113 19.94 -3.39 -4.36
C ILE A 113 20.19 -3.57 -2.85
N CYS A 114 19.34 -2.95 -2.04
CA CYS A 114 19.26 -3.19 -0.60
C CYS A 114 17.98 -3.96 -0.28
N PHE A 115 18.12 -5.21 0.14
CA PHE A 115 16.99 -6.06 0.49
C PHE A 115 16.48 -5.72 1.88
N ALA A 116 15.22 -5.28 1.96
CA ALA A 116 14.57 -5.05 3.23
C ALA A 116 14.47 -6.37 4.03
N ARG A 117 14.55 -6.27 5.36
CA ARG A 117 14.27 -7.39 6.26
C ARG A 117 13.06 -7.10 7.12
N HIS A 118 12.26 -8.14 7.35
CA HIS A 118 11.04 -8.11 8.16
C HIS A 118 10.15 -6.91 7.83
N ALA A 119 9.91 -6.68 6.54
CA ALA A 119 9.16 -5.55 6.06
C ALA A 119 7.65 -5.74 6.27
N ASN A 120 7.01 -4.68 6.75
CA ASN A 120 5.61 -4.63 7.14
C ASN A 120 4.98 -3.32 6.65
N LEU A 121 3.66 -3.22 6.76
CA LEU A 121 2.94 -1.96 6.61
C LEU A 121 2.11 -1.67 7.86
N GLY A 122 2.07 -0.42 8.28
CA GLY A 122 1.21 0.07 9.35
C GLY A 122 0.23 1.09 8.79
N VAL A 123 -1.02 1.03 9.26
CA VAL A 123 -2.04 2.03 8.94
C VAL A 123 -2.27 2.89 10.16
N PHE A 124 -2.15 4.20 9.99
CA PHE A 124 -2.19 5.18 11.06
C PHE A 124 -3.33 6.17 10.88
N ASP A 125 -4.01 6.48 11.99
CA ASP A 125 -4.90 7.62 12.13
C ASP A 125 -4.17 8.70 12.93
N GLY A 126 -3.68 9.72 12.24
CA GLY A 126 -2.72 10.67 12.81
C GLY A 126 -1.40 9.97 13.22
N THR A 127 -1.17 9.84 14.53
CA THR A 127 -0.02 9.13 15.11
C THR A 127 -0.39 7.76 15.69
N THR A 128 -1.67 7.43 15.75
CA THR A 128 -2.15 6.18 16.34
C THR A 128 -2.13 5.07 15.30
N LEU A 129 -1.41 3.98 15.57
CA LEU A 129 -1.52 2.76 14.77
C LEU A 129 -2.92 2.19 14.95
N VAL A 130 -3.58 1.83 13.85
CA VAL A 130 -4.90 1.20 13.88
C VAL A 130 -4.91 -0.18 13.24
N ALA A 131 -3.97 -0.46 12.33
CA ALA A 131 -3.79 -1.79 11.75
C ALA A 131 -2.32 -2.07 11.39
N LEU A 132 -1.94 -3.35 11.45
CA LEU A 132 -0.63 -3.85 11.03
C LEU A 132 -0.80 -4.94 9.98
N GLY A 133 -0.14 -4.75 8.83
CA GLY A 133 0.03 -5.74 7.79
C GLY A 133 1.41 -6.39 7.85
N TYR A 134 1.47 -7.72 7.83
CA TYR A 134 2.72 -8.49 7.89
C TYR A 134 2.59 -9.83 7.15
N THR A 135 3.71 -10.45 6.80
CA THR A 135 3.74 -11.81 6.25
C THR A 135 4.17 -12.85 7.28
N ALA A 136 3.67 -14.07 7.15
CA ALA A 136 4.11 -15.19 7.97
C ALA A 136 5.53 -15.60 7.59
N ARG A 137 6.44 -15.78 8.55
CA ARG A 137 7.87 -16.08 8.32
C ARG A 137 8.16 -17.20 7.31
N LYS A 138 7.26 -18.19 7.20
CA LYS A 138 7.42 -19.38 6.35
C LYS A 138 7.14 -19.15 4.86
N VAL A 139 6.58 -18.00 4.46
CA VAL A 139 6.08 -17.81 3.08
C VAL A 139 7.14 -17.31 2.11
N GLY A 140 8.33 -16.95 2.59
CA GLY A 140 9.47 -16.59 1.75
C GLY A 140 9.30 -15.28 0.98
N TRP A 141 8.31 -14.46 1.34
CA TRP A 141 8.14 -13.11 0.81
C TRP A 141 7.64 -12.13 1.88
N GLN A 142 7.80 -10.83 1.65
CA GLN A 142 7.39 -9.76 2.58
C GLN A 142 6.72 -8.57 1.87
N LEU A 143 6.05 -7.71 2.64
CA LEU A 143 5.39 -6.52 2.12
C LEU A 143 6.43 -5.44 1.83
N GLY A 144 6.34 -4.83 0.65
CA GLY A 144 7.22 -3.77 0.18
C GLY A 144 6.62 -2.39 0.37
N THR A 145 6.90 -1.49 -0.58
CA THR A 145 6.40 -0.12 -0.62
C THR A 145 4.92 -0.06 -1.00
N ALA A 146 4.30 1.11 -0.76
CA ALA A 146 2.92 1.39 -1.14
C ALA A 146 2.86 2.58 -2.10
N ASP A 147 2.26 2.38 -3.27
CA ASP A 147 2.02 3.43 -4.26
C ASP A 147 0.53 3.70 -4.43
N ARG A 148 0.21 4.95 -4.76
CA ARG A 148 -1.19 5.37 -4.94
C ARG A 148 -1.73 4.91 -6.30
N LEU A 149 -2.93 4.34 -6.29
CA LEU A 149 -3.72 4.08 -7.49
C LEU A 149 -4.74 5.21 -7.74
N GLU A 150 -5.17 5.35 -9.00
CA GLU A 150 -6.21 6.32 -9.39
C GLU A 150 -7.55 6.03 -8.68
N SER A 151 -7.81 4.76 -8.36
CA SER A 151 -8.97 4.30 -7.58
C SER A 151 -9.00 4.84 -6.14
N GLY A 152 -7.89 5.38 -5.65
CA GLY A 152 -7.71 5.78 -4.25
C GLY A 152 -7.21 4.66 -3.33
N ALA A 153 -7.15 3.41 -3.83
CA ALA A 153 -6.47 2.31 -3.15
C ALA A 153 -4.93 2.48 -3.22
N LEU A 154 -4.21 1.66 -2.47
CA LEU A 154 -2.75 1.59 -2.54
C LEU A 154 -2.29 0.27 -3.15
N LEU A 155 -1.46 0.33 -4.18
CA LEU A 155 -0.74 -0.82 -4.71
C LEU A 155 0.41 -1.17 -3.77
N ILE A 156 0.41 -2.40 -3.25
CA ILE A 156 1.42 -2.88 -2.31
C ILE A 156 2.44 -3.73 -3.05
N TRP A 157 3.69 -3.27 -3.06
CA TRP A 157 4.82 -3.93 -3.70
C TRP A 157 5.30 -5.15 -2.91
N GLY A 158 5.99 -6.09 -3.56
CA GLY A 158 6.78 -7.10 -2.87
C GLY A 158 8.05 -6.48 -2.28
N GLY A 159 8.44 -6.87 -1.08
CA GLY A 159 9.62 -6.32 -0.38
C GLY A 159 10.94 -7.05 -0.67
N ASP A 160 10.90 -8.13 -1.44
CA ASP A 160 12.06 -8.98 -1.73
C ASP A 160 12.81 -8.50 -2.98
N GLY A 161 13.31 -7.26 -2.92
CA GLY A 161 14.01 -6.59 -4.01
C GLY A 161 13.06 -6.12 -5.12
N PRO A 162 13.46 -6.20 -6.40
CA PRO A 162 12.64 -5.78 -7.53
C PRO A 162 11.55 -6.83 -7.82
N ALA A 163 10.57 -6.91 -6.92
CA ALA A 163 9.45 -7.82 -7.01
C ALA A 163 8.20 -7.10 -7.54
N PRO A 164 7.32 -7.79 -8.28
CA PRO A 164 6.03 -7.22 -8.66
C PRO A 164 5.16 -6.91 -7.43
N PRO A 165 4.09 -6.11 -7.59
CA PRO A 165 3.12 -5.92 -6.54
C PRO A 165 2.39 -7.21 -6.16
N VAL A 166 2.13 -7.33 -4.87
CA VAL A 166 1.54 -8.52 -4.24
C VAL A 166 0.06 -8.36 -3.96
N GLY A 167 -0.42 -7.12 -3.87
CA GLY A 167 -1.83 -6.84 -3.59
C GLY A 167 -2.17 -5.36 -3.60
N GLU A 168 -3.40 -5.06 -3.20
CA GLU A 168 -3.89 -3.70 -3.03
C GLU A 168 -4.48 -3.53 -1.62
N LEU A 169 -4.24 -2.38 -1.01
CA LEU A 169 -4.85 -2.01 0.27
C LEU A 169 -5.98 -1.01 0.03
N HIS A 170 -7.18 -1.39 0.47
CA HIS A 170 -8.40 -0.62 0.31
C HIS A 170 -8.97 -0.20 1.67
N GLU A 171 -9.63 0.95 1.67
CA GLU A 171 -10.62 1.31 2.70
C GLU A 171 -12.00 0.93 2.18
N GLU A 172 -12.68 -0.01 2.85
CA GLU A 172 -13.97 -0.57 2.42
C GLU A 172 -14.93 -0.67 3.61
N ASN A 173 -16.13 -0.08 3.49
CA ASN A 173 -17.20 -0.20 4.49
C ASN A 173 -16.75 0.15 5.93
N GLY A 174 -15.88 1.17 6.05
CA GLY A 174 -15.29 1.60 7.32
C GLY A 174 -14.24 0.64 7.89
N GLY A 175 -13.76 -0.32 7.10
CA GLY A 175 -12.67 -1.22 7.41
C GLY A 175 -11.51 -1.12 6.42
N LEU A 176 -10.48 -1.91 6.66
CA LEU A 176 -9.30 -2.01 5.81
C LEU A 176 -9.17 -3.42 5.25
N ARG A 177 -8.87 -3.54 3.96
CA ARG A 177 -8.74 -4.85 3.31
C ARG A 177 -7.52 -4.89 2.41
N LEU A 178 -6.70 -5.92 2.61
CA LEU A 178 -5.63 -6.27 1.70
C LEU A 178 -6.15 -7.30 0.69
N THR A 179 -6.28 -6.92 -0.57
CA THR A 179 -6.83 -7.73 -1.65
C THR A 179 -5.71 -8.14 -2.61
N ARG A 180 -6.02 -9.08 -3.52
CA ARG A 180 -5.13 -9.34 -4.67
C ARG A 180 -5.13 -8.13 -5.60
N VAL A 181 -4.02 -7.93 -6.31
CA VAL A 181 -3.94 -6.92 -7.38
C VAL A 181 -5.13 -7.08 -8.32
N ALA A 182 -5.82 -5.98 -8.61
CA ALA A 182 -7.01 -5.97 -9.44
C ALA A 182 -6.74 -6.61 -10.81
N ALA A 183 -7.79 -7.09 -11.48
CA ALA A 183 -7.65 -7.64 -12.82
C ALA A 183 -7.23 -6.58 -13.85
N GLU A 184 -7.60 -5.32 -13.61
CA GLU A 184 -7.29 -4.17 -14.42
C GLU A 184 -7.12 -2.93 -13.54
N SER A 185 -6.26 -2.02 -13.98
CA SER A 185 -6.03 -0.72 -13.35
C SER A 185 -6.34 0.40 -14.33
N THR A 186 -6.95 1.47 -13.83
CA THR A 186 -7.26 2.67 -14.60
C THR A 186 -6.19 3.73 -14.42
N TYR A 187 -5.91 4.45 -15.51
CA TYR A 187 -4.96 5.54 -15.57
C TYR A 187 -5.50 6.66 -16.46
N CYS A 188 -4.91 7.83 -16.33
CA CYS A 188 -5.21 8.99 -17.15
C CYS A 188 -6.67 9.44 -17.06
N GLN A 189 -7.26 9.42 -15.84
CA GLN A 189 -8.66 9.73 -15.58
C GLN A 189 -9.59 8.72 -16.28
N GLY A 190 -9.29 7.44 -16.13
CA GLY A 190 -10.03 6.33 -16.72
C GLY A 190 -9.85 6.13 -18.22
N ARG A 191 -9.09 6.98 -18.92
CA ARG A 191 -8.90 6.87 -20.39
C ARG A 191 -7.98 5.72 -20.80
N ALA A 192 -7.10 5.28 -19.91
CA ALA A 192 -6.25 4.12 -20.12
C ALA A 192 -6.64 3.03 -19.13
N VAL A 193 -6.82 1.81 -19.65
CA VAL A 193 -6.99 0.60 -18.84
C VAL A 193 -5.80 -0.30 -19.10
N VAL A 194 -5.11 -0.69 -18.03
CA VAL A 194 -3.99 -1.63 -18.10
C VAL A 194 -4.44 -2.93 -17.45
N PRO A 195 -4.51 -4.05 -18.20
CA PRO A 195 -4.77 -5.35 -17.60
C PRO A 195 -3.61 -5.76 -16.70
N ASN A 196 -3.89 -6.50 -15.63
CA ASN A 196 -2.88 -6.97 -14.73
C ASN A 196 -1.97 -7.99 -15.41
N VAL A 197 -0.76 -7.53 -15.73
CA VAL A 197 0.31 -8.31 -16.35
C VAL A 197 1.46 -8.61 -15.40
N TYR A 198 1.40 -8.15 -14.15
CA TYR A 198 2.45 -8.39 -13.16
C TYR A 198 2.67 -9.88 -12.92
N GLY A 199 3.94 -10.27 -12.79
CA GLY A 199 4.36 -11.65 -12.56
C GLY A 199 4.12 -12.58 -13.76
N LYS A 200 3.68 -12.08 -14.92
CA LYS A 200 3.47 -12.90 -16.12
C LYS A 200 4.73 -12.94 -16.98
N PRO A 201 4.98 -14.07 -17.67
CA PRO A 201 5.94 -14.13 -18.77
C PRO A 201 5.71 -13.05 -19.82
N LEU A 202 6.79 -12.52 -20.40
CA LEU A 202 6.75 -11.41 -21.35
C LEU A 202 5.87 -11.71 -22.57
N ASP A 203 5.95 -12.91 -23.14
CA ASP A 203 5.14 -13.33 -24.28
C ASP A 203 3.63 -13.33 -23.97
N THR A 204 3.28 -13.70 -22.74
CA THR A 204 1.92 -13.74 -22.23
C THR A 204 1.41 -12.34 -21.90
N ALA A 205 2.21 -11.54 -21.20
CA ALA A 205 1.92 -10.14 -20.94
C ALA A 205 1.69 -9.36 -22.23
N ARG A 206 2.58 -9.55 -23.23
CA ARG A 206 2.48 -8.93 -24.55
C ARG A 206 1.16 -9.25 -25.25
N ARG A 207 0.76 -10.53 -25.27
CA ARG A 207 -0.53 -10.93 -25.87
C ARG A 207 -1.71 -10.27 -25.17
N ILE A 208 -1.69 -10.22 -23.84
CA ILE A 208 -2.74 -9.57 -23.04
C ILE A 208 -2.80 -8.07 -23.37
N LEU A 209 -1.67 -7.37 -23.37
CA LEU A 209 -1.62 -5.94 -23.68
C LEU A 209 -2.17 -5.63 -25.08
N ILE A 210 -1.74 -6.40 -26.08
CA ILE A 210 -2.23 -6.25 -27.47
C ILE A 210 -3.74 -6.49 -27.54
N ALA A 211 -4.25 -7.51 -26.86
CA ALA A 211 -5.68 -7.80 -26.81
C ALA A 211 -6.49 -6.66 -26.16
N HIS A 212 -5.88 -5.91 -25.23
CA HIS A 212 -6.46 -4.72 -24.59
C HIS A 212 -6.13 -3.41 -25.33
N GLY A 213 -5.74 -3.48 -26.61
CA GLY A 213 -5.57 -2.30 -27.47
C GLY A 213 -4.25 -1.54 -27.29
N TRP A 214 -3.33 -2.05 -26.48
CA TRP A 214 -1.97 -1.51 -26.38
C TRP A 214 -1.14 -1.95 -27.57
N GLN A 215 -0.70 -0.99 -28.39
CA GLN A 215 0.08 -1.26 -29.59
C GLN A 215 1.57 -1.27 -29.25
N PRO A 216 2.33 -2.31 -29.61
CA PRO A 216 3.79 -2.32 -29.50
C PRO A 216 4.40 -1.09 -30.17
N LEU A 217 5.22 -0.36 -29.44
CA LEU A 217 5.87 0.85 -29.93
C LEU A 217 7.33 0.54 -30.24
N ARG A 218 7.67 0.49 -31.53
CA ARG A 218 9.06 0.32 -31.97
C ARG A 218 9.91 1.51 -31.49
N PRO A 219 11.11 1.26 -30.93
CA PRO A 219 12.06 2.32 -30.59
C PRO A 219 12.37 3.20 -31.79
N ARG A 220 12.66 4.49 -31.54
CA ARG A 220 13.04 5.43 -32.62
C ARG A 220 14.39 5.10 -33.22
N GLU A 221 15.33 4.72 -32.37
CA GLU A 221 16.68 4.31 -32.74
C GLU A 221 16.76 2.80 -32.70
N LYS A 222 17.50 2.20 -33.63
CA LYS A 222 17.71 0.76 -33.64
C LYS A 222 18.61 0.40 -32.44
N PRO A 223 18.22 -0.57 -31.60
CA PRO A 223 19.08 -1.02 -30.51
C PRO A 223 20.45 -1.50 -31.01
N ASP A 224 21.48 -1.30 -30.18
CA ASP A 224 22.82 -1.82 -30.44
C ASP A 224 22.75 -3.36 -30.63
N PRO A 225 23.47 -3.95 -31.61
CA PRO A 225 23.48 -5.40 -31.80
C PRO A 225 23.87 -6.23 -30.57
N ALA A 226 24.65 -5.66 -29.65
CA ALA A 226 25.04 -6.29 -28.38
C ALA A 226 24.00 -6.12 -27.27
N ASP A 227 22.97 -5.27 -27.46
CA ASP A 227 21.86 -5.11 -26.52
C ASP A 227 20.86 -6.27 -26.67
N GLY A 228 20.38 -6.81 -25.55
CA GLY A 228 19.35 -7.85 -25.54
C GLY A 228 18.07 -7.47 -26.28
N ALA A 229 17.74 -6.18 -26.38
CA ALA A 229 16.62 -5.67 -27.15
C ALA A 229 16.75 -6.00 -28.65
N ALA A 230 17.98 -6.01 -29.21
CA ALA A 230 18.21 -6.44 -30.58
C ALA A 230 17.92 -7.94 -30.76
N THR A 231 18.17 -8.75 -29.74
CA THR A 231 17.81 -10.18 -29.71
C THR A 231 16.31 -10.36 -29.63
N LEU A 232 15.62 -9.70 -28.70
CA LEU A 232 14.16 -9.72 -28.58
C LEU A 232 13.46 -9.31 -29.90
N ALA A 233 14.00 -8.30 -30.59
CA ALA A 233 13.48 -7.88 -31.88
C ALA A 233 13.56 -8.96 -32.97
N ARG A 234 14.62 -9.81 -32.96
CA ARG A 234 14.73 -10.97 -33.86
C ARG A 234 13.68 -12.04 -33.56
N HIS A 235 13.20 -12.11 -32.31
CA HIS A 235 12.08 -12.96 -31.89
C HIS A 235 10.70 -12.27 -32.08
N GLY A 236 10.63 -11.12 -32.74
CA GLY A 236 9.38 -10.42 -33.05
C GLY A 236 8.84 -9.53 -31.93
N ILE A 237 9.61 -9.33 -30.86
CA ILE A 237 9.32 -8.39 -29.77
C ILE A 237 10.01 -7.07 -30.13
N ILE A 238 9.32 -6.31 -30.96
CA ILE A 238 9.85 -5.11 -31.62
C ILE A 238 9.81 -3.86 -30.72
N GLU A 239 9.14 -3.98 -29.58
CA GLU A 239 8.88 -2.90 -28.62
C GLU A 239 9.93 -2.79 -27.50
N ALA A 240 10.91 -3.69 -27.46
CA ALA A 240 12.02 -3.61 -26.52
C ALA A 240 12.95 -2.43 -26.89
N GLU A 241 13.17 -1.52 -25.97
CA GLU A 241 14.05 -0.36 -26.14
C GLU A 241 15.49 -0.65 -25.72
N ALA A 242 15.65 -1.29 -24.56
CA ALA A 242 16.95 -1.61 -23.98
C ALA A 242 16.82 -2.79 -23.03
N CYS A 243 17.85 -3.63 -22.98
CA CYS A 243 17.98 -4.75 -22.06
C CYS A 243 19.36 -4.75 -21.41
N SER A 244 19.40 -4.88 -20.08
CA SER A 244 20.65 -5.06 -19.34
C SER A 244 21.24 -6.44 -19.62
N GLY A 245 22.49 -6.48 -20.08
CA GLY A 245 23.25 -7.72 -20.28
C GLY A 245 23.86 -8.32 -19.01
N THR A 246 23.71 -7.68 -17.83
CA THR A 246 24.21 -8.20 -16.54
C THR A 246 23.21 -7.96 -15.41
N GLY A 247 23.38 -8.69 -14.30
CA GLY A 247 22.58 -8.54 -13.09
C GLY A 247 21.19 -9.15 -13.21
N MET A 248 20.16 -8.35 -12.98
CA MET A 248 18.75 -8.81 -12.94
C MET A 248 18.12 -9.03 -14.33
N GLY A 249 18.85 -8.78 -15.42
CA GLY A 249 18.34 -8.98 -16.79
C GLY A 249 17.13 -8.08 -17.11
N TYR A 250 17.17 -6.81 -16.69
CA TYR A 250 16.04 -5.91 -16.94
C TYR A 250 15.87 -5.62 -18.42
N CYS A 251 14.64 -5.64 -18.91
CA CYS A 251 14.30 -5.09 -20.23
C CYS A 251 13.21 -4.03 -20.10
N ALA A 252 13.37 -2.93 -20.81
CA ALA A 252 12.38 -1.88 -20.97
C ALA A 252 11.65 -2.06 -22.29
N LEU A 253 10.32 -2.13 -22.24
CA LEU A 253 9.46 -2.26 -23.42
C LEU A 253 8.41 -1.15 -23.43
N ARG A 254 7.94 -0.75 -24.62
CA ARG A 254 6.93 0.30 -24.74
C ARG A 254 5.74 -0.06 -25.59
N TYR A 255 4.58 0.36 -25.11
CA TYR A 255 3.33 0.27 -25.84
C TYR A 255 2.68 1.64 -25.88
N ARG A 256 1.82 1.86 -26.88
CA ARG A 256 1.03 3.09 -27.00
C ARG A 256 -0.45 2.76 -27.07
N SER A 257 -1.25 3.68 -26.57
CA SER A 257 -2.69 3.75 -26.78
C SER A 257 -3.08 5.17 -27.18
N THR A 258 -4.38 5.42 -27.36
CA THR A 258 -4.90 6.77 -27.56
C THR A 258 -4.70 7.66 -26.32
N ALA A 259 -4.72 7.06 -25.12
CA ALA A 259 -4.62 7.76 -23.84
C ALA A 259 -3.19 8.06 -23.41
N GLY A 260 -2.20 7.28 -23.84
CA GLY A 260 -0.84 7.41 -23.33
C GLY A 260 0.17 6.43 -23.91
N VAL A 261 1.31 6.36 -23.23
CA VAL A 261 2.37 5.38 -23.45
C VAL A 261 2.50 4.55 -22.17
N LEU A 262 2.59 3.24 -22.33
CA LEU A 262 2.88 2.29 -21.27
C LEU A 262 4.34 1.86 -21.41
N GLY A 263 5.15 2.10 -20.39
CA GLY A 263 6.46 1.46 -20.23
C GLY A 263 6.29 0.20 -19.38
N VAL A 264 6.79 -0.93 -19.85
CA VAL A 264 6.79 -2.22 -19.12
C VAL A 264 8.23 -2.60 -18.84
N THR A 265 8.50 -3.00 -17.61
CA THR A 265 9.80 -3.51 -17.19
C THR A 265 9.69 -4.99 -16.89
N THR A 266 10.53 -5.79 -17.54
CA THR A 266 10.72 -7.20 -17.17
C THR A 266 12.04 -7.40 -16.45
N ALA A 267 12.14 -8.50 -15.71
CA ALA A 267 13.39 -8.98 -15.11
C ALA A 267 13.52 -10.50 -15.26
N GLY A 268 14.76 -10.97 -15.18
CA GLY A 268 15.13 -12.36 -15.37
C GLY A 268 15.04 -12.82 -16.82
N GLY A 269 15.40 -14.08 -17.05
CA GLY A 269 15.40 -14.69 -18.37
C GLY A 269 16.52 -14.17 -19.28
N GLU A 270 16.86 -14.97 -20.28
CA GLU A 270 17.78 -14.55 -21.33
C GLU A 270 16.98 -13.92 -22.50
N PRO A 271 17.53 -12.93 -23.22
CA PRO A 271 16.85 -12.30 -24.35
C PRO A 271 16.48 -13.24 -25.52
N ASP A 272 17.15 -14.40 -25.63
CA ASP A 272 16.83 -15.46 -26.60
C ASP A 272 15.65 -16.32 -26.18
N LYS A 273 15.22 -16.21 -24.92
CA LYS A 273 14.05 -16.90 -24.35
C LYS A 273 13.08 -15.92 -23.70
N PRO A 274 12.30 -15.18 -24.51
CA PRO A 274 11.41 -14.15 -23.99
C PRO A 274 10.42 -14.64 -22.93
N ALA A 275 9.95 -15.89 -23.03
CA ALA A 275 9.02 -16.46 -22.05
C ALA A 275 9.63 -16.63 -20.63
N GLU A 276 10.96 -16.57 -20.50
CA GLU A 276 11.63 -16.60 -19.18
C GLU A 276 11.74 -15.20 -18.55
N ASN A 277 11.46 -14.13 -19.31
CA ASN A 277 11.42 -12.76 -18.79
C ASN A 277 10.07 -12.50 -18.12
N THR A 278 10.07 -12.03 -16.88
CA THR A 278 8.83 -11.81 -16.10
C THR A 278 8.56 -10.32 -15.94
N VAL A 279 7.32 -9.87 -16.14
CA VAL A 279 6.92 -8.49 -15.88
C VAL A 279 6.96 -8.20 -14.38
N ILE A 280 7.76 -7.20 -13.99
CA ILE A 280 7.91 -6.79 -12.59
C ILE A 280 7.36 -5.38 -12.33
N ASP A 281 7.35 -4.50 -13.33
CA ASP A 281 6.85 -3.13 -13.20
C ASP A 281 6.19 -2.67 -14.52
N TYR A 282 5.30 -1.69 -14.42
CA TYR A 282 4.90 -0.86 -15.54
C TYR A 282 4.52 0.55 -15.09
N GLN A 283 4.65 1.51 -16.00
CA GLN A 283 4.33 2.92 -15.76
C GLN A 283 3.57 3.49 -16.94
N VAL A 284 2.54 4.31 -16.66
CA VAL A 284 1.73 4.97 -17.69
C VAL A 284 2.07 6.46 -17.76
N ALA A 285 2.56 6.89 -18.91
CA ALA A 285 2.72 8.30 -19.26
C ALA A 285 1.47 8.79 -20.01
N CYS A 286 0.65 9.60 -19.34
CA CYS A 286 -0.58 10.12 -19.92
C CYS A 286 -0.31 11.21 -20.97
N ARG A 287 -1.04 11.17 -22.09
CA ARG A 287 -1.10 12.30 -23.00
C ARG A 287 -1.94 13.41 -22.39
N LYS A 288 -1.45 14.65 -22.54
CA LYS A 288 -2.25 15.84 -22.25
C LYS A 288 -3.51 15.82 -23.13
N PRO A 289 -4.68 16.14 -22.56
CA PRO A 289 -5.90 16.30 -23.35
C PRO A 289 -5.75 17.43 -24.36
#